data_AF-A0A1Y2DFN0-F1
#
_entry.id   AF-A0A1Y2DFN0-F1
#
_cell.length_a   1.000
_cell.length_b   1.000
_cell.length_c   1.000
_cell.angle_alpha   90.00
_cell.angle_beta   90.00
_cell.angle_gamma   90.00
#
_symmetry.space_group_name_H-M   'P 1'
#
loop_
_entity.id
_entity.type
_entity.pdbx_description
1 polymer ?
#
loop_
_entity_poly.entity_id
_entity_poly.type
_entity_poly.pdbx_seq_one_letter_code
_entity_poly.pdbx_strand_id
1 'polypeptide(L)'
;PMINLAVPAVSGLIFGLGFYFILMALNNYLADAHKIYSASAMAAVSLARSVGGGFLPLAADAMYDTLHVQWATSLLGFIMLVMCAVPFDFIRYGKPIRAHSKFCQQLERLKRLVVPTTA
;
A
#
# COMPACT_ATOMS: atom_id res chain seq x y z
N PRO A 1 -27.26 -14.38 21.27
CA PRO A 1 -27.25 -14.82 19.85
C PRO A 1 -25.97 -15.59 19.51
N MET A 2 -26.07 -16.86 19.10
CA MET A 2 -24.92 -17.64 18.62
C MET A 2 -24.47 -17.08 17.26
N ILE A 3 -23.41 -16.29 17.27
CA ILE A 3 -22.78 -15.78 16.06
C ILE A 3 -22.10 -16.98 15.41
N ASN A 4 -22.55 -17.39 14.21
CA ASN A 4 -21.91 -18.46 13.47
C ASN A 4 -20.47 -18.06 13.16
N LEU A 5 -19.49 -18.78 13.74
CA LEU A 5 -18.06 -18.53 13.56
C LEU A 5 -17.63 -18.55 12.08
N ALA A 6 -18.40 -19.23 11.24
CA ALA A 6 -18.22 -19.27 9.79
C ALA A 6 -18.23 -17.88 9.14
N VAL A 7 -19.08 -16.95 9.59
CA VAL A 7 -19.21 -15.61 8.98
C VAL A 7 -17.93 -14.79 9.12
N PRO A 8 -17.39 -14.56 10.34
CA PRO A 8 -16.11 -13.87 10.49
C PRO A 8 -14.94 -14.64 9.84
N ALA A 9 -14.94 -15.98 9.88
CA ALA A 9 -13.89 -16.78 9.25
C ALA A 9 -13.82 -16.57 7.73
N VAL A 10 -14.95 -16.61 7.03
CA VAL A 10 -15.00 -16.38 5.57
C VAL A 10 -14.61 -14.94 5.22
N SER A 11 -15.08 -13.96 6.01
CA SER A 11 -14.70 -12.55 5.78
C SER A 11 -13.19 -12.32 5.95
N GLY A 12 -12.57 -12.96 6.95
CA GLY A 12 -11.12 -12.88 7.18
C GLY A 12 -10.31 -13.51 6.05
N LEU A 13 -10.79 -14.61 5.47
CA LEU A 13 -10.14 -15.24 4.30
C LEU A 13 -10.15 -14.34 3.08
N ILE A 14 -11.30 -13.74 2.75
CA ILE A 14 -11.44 -12.84 1.59
C ILE A 14 -10.55 -11.60 1.78
N PHE A 15 -10.56 -11.01 2.98
CA PHE A 15 -9.70 -9.88 3.31
C PHE A 15 -8.20 -10.24 3.21
N GLY A 16 -7.81 -11.38 3.78
CA GLY A 16 -6.43 -11.86 3.74
C GLY A 16 -5.91 -12.12 2.32
N LEU A 17 -6.74 -12.72 1.45
CA LEU A 17 -6.41 -12.92 0.04
C LEU A 17 -6.18 -11.60 -0.68
N GLY A 18 -7.11 -10.63 -0.54
CA GLY A 18 -6.97 -9.31 -1.15
C GLY A 18 -5.71 -8.57 -0.67
N PHE A 19 -5.47 -8.56 0.63
CA PHE A 19 -4.27 -7.95 1.22
C PHE A 19 -2.98 -8.58 0.69
N TYR A 20 -2.93 -9.91 0.57
CA TYR A 20 -1.77 -10.63 0.04
C TYR A 20 -1.46 -10.25 -1.42
N PHE A 21 -2.48 -10.20 -2.27
CA PHE A 21 -2.31 -9.80 -3.68
C PHE A 21 -1.79 -8.37 -3.82
N ILE A 22 -2.32 -7.43 -3.02
CA ILE A 22 -1.87 -6.02 -3.03
C ILE A 22 -0.41 -5.92 -2.61
N LEU A 23 -0.01 -6.62 -1.53
CA LEU A 23 1.38 -6.63 -1.09
C LEU A 23 2.31 -7.23 -2.14
N MET A 24 1.93 -8.32 -2.78
CA MET A 24 2.74 -8.95 -3.83
C MET A 24 2.91 -8.03 -5.04
N ALA A 25 1.82 -7.40 -5.50
CA ALA A 25 1.87 -6.43 -6.61
C ALA A 25 2.77 -5.23 -6.28
N LEU A 26 2.65 -4.67 -5.07
CA LEU A 26 3.43 -3.53 -4.62
C LEU A 26 4.93 -3.86 -4.52
N ASN A 27 5.28 -5.00 -3.93
CA ASN A 27 6.68 -5.42 -3.81
C ASN A 27 7.33 -5.67 -5.18
N ASN A 28 6.60 -6.31 -6.11
CA ASN A 28 7.09 -6.49 -7.49
C ASN A 28 7.27 -5.15 -8.22
N TYR A 29 6.34 -4.22 -8.05
CA TYR A 29 6.45 -2.89 -8.65
C TYR A 29 7.64 -2.10 -8.08
N LEU A 30 7.84 -2.12 -6.76
CA LEU A 30 8.97 -1.45 -6.12
C LEU A 30 10.32 -2.03 -6.57
N ALA A 31 10.40 -3.36 -6.69
CA ALA A 31 11.60 -4.04 -7.16
C ALA A 31 12.00 -3.58 -8.58
N ASP A 32 11.05 -3.50 -9.51
CA ASP A 32 11.34 -3.07 -10.87
C ASP A 32 11.55 -1.54 -10.99
N ALA A 33 10.81 -0.74 -10.21
CA ALA A 33 10.89 0.71 -10.25
C ALA A 33 12.18 1.27 -9.62
N HIS A 34 12.62 0.72 -8.48
CA HIS A 34 13.68 1.30 -7.67
C HIS A 34 15.02 0.58 -7.76
N LYS A 35 15.12 -0.57 -8.43
CA LYS A 35 16.36 -1.38 -8.67
C LYS A 35 17.40 -1.28 -7.55
N ILE A 36 18.31 -0.31 -7.62
CA ILE A 36 19.41 -0.08 -6.66
C ILE A 36 18.90 0.31 -5.26
N TYR A 37 17.82 1.07 -5.15
CA TYR A 37 17.22 1.52 -3.88
C TYR A 37 15.99 0.70 -3.47
N SER A 38 15.78 -0.49 -4.04
CA SER A 38 14.61 -1.33 -3.76
C SER A 38 14.48 -1.69 -2.28
N ALA A 39 15.57 -2.07 -1.62
CA ALA A 39 15.56 -2.46 -0.20
C ALA A 39 15.11 -1.31 0.73
N SER A 40 15.57 -0.08 0.48
CA SER A 40 15.17 1.09 1.26
C SER A 40 13.72 1.49 0.99
N ALA A 41 13.27 1.40 -0.27
CA ALA A 41 11.87 1.65 -0.63
C ALA A 41 10.92 0.64 0.04
N MET A 42 11.27 -0.65 0.04
CA MET A 42 10.51 -1.71 0.71
C MET A 42 10.45 -1.49 2.23
N ALA A 43 11.55 -1.04 2.84
CA ALA A 43 11.58 -0.68 4.25
C ALA A 43 10.67 0.52 4.56
N ALA A 44 10.72 1.59 3.74
CA ALA A 44 9.86 2.76 3.90
C ALA A 44 8.36 2.42 3.79
N VAL A 45 7.98 1.59 2.80
CA VAL A 45 6.61 1.08 2.66
C VAL A 45 6.18 0.29 3.90
N SER A 46 7.07 -0.56 4.42
CA SER A 46 6.79 -1.36 5.63
C SER A 46 6.57 -0.48 6.85
N LEU A 47 7.37 0.58 7.01
CA LEU A 47 7.22 1.55 8.09
C LEU A 47 5.92 2.35 7.96
N ALA A 48 5.60 2.86 6.77
CA ALA A 48 4.35 3.58 6.53
C ALA A 48 3.12 2.73 6.87
N ARG A 49 3.15 1.44 6.49
CA ARG A 49 2.11 0.48 6.85
C ARG A 49 1.99 0.28 8.37
N SER A 50 3.11 0.11 9.07
CA SER A 50 3.12 -0.07 10.52
C SER A 50 2.61 1.17 11.26
N VAL A 51 2.99 2.37 10.81
CA VAL A 51 2.50 3.64 11.37
C VAL A 51 0.98 3.77 11.15
N GLY A 52 0.50 3.50 9.93
CA GLY A 52 -0.94 3.51 9.65
C GLY A 52 -1.72 2.48 10.49
N GLY A 53 -1.17 1.28 10.66
CA GLY A 53 -1.75 0.24 11.51
C GLY A 53 -1.75 0.58 12.99
N GLY A 54 -0.77 1.35 13.48
CA GLY A 54 -0.71 1.83 14.86
C GLY A 54 -1.61 3.04 15.13
N PHE A 55 -1.87 3.86 14.12
CA PHE A 55 -2.73 5.04 14.27
C PHE A 55 -4.21 4.68 14.36
N LEU A 56 -4.64 3.62 13.66
CA LEU A 56 -6.05 3.22 13.61
C LEU A 56 -6.62 2.85 14.99
N PRO A 57 -5.94 2.05 15.84
CA PRO A 57 -6.39 1.81 17.22
C PRO A 57 -6.44 3.07 18.09
N LEU A 58 -5.50 4.00 17.91
CA LEU A 58 -5.48 5.25 18.67
C LEU A 58 -6.70 6.14 18.37
N ALA A 59 -7.17 6.11 17.13
CA ALA A 59 -8.39 6.81 16.71
C ALA A 59 -9.66 5.96 16.90
N ALA A 60 -9.54 4.66 17.13
CA ALA A 60 -10.66 3.73 17.16
C ALA A 60 -11.62 4.03 18.33
N ASP A 61 -11.10 4.24 19.54
CA ASP A 61 -11.95 4.48 20.72
C ASP A 61 -12.85 5.71 20.51
N ALA A 62 -12.27 6.84 20.09
CA ALA A 62 -13.04 8.05 19.79
C ALA A 62 -14.03 7.87 18.62
N MET A 63 -13.69 7.06 17.62
CA MET A 63 -14.57 6.76 16.48
C MET A 63 -15.76 5.88 16.90
N TYR A 64 -15.54 4.87 17.74
CA TYR A 64 -16.58 3.96 18.19
C TYR A 64 -17.50 4.59 19.23
N ASP A 65 -16.99 5.48 20.08
CA ASP A 65 -17.77 6.22 21.08
C ASP A 65 -18.74 7.22 20.43
N THR A 66 -18.33 7.86 19.33
CA THR A 66 -19.16 8.87 18.66
C THR A 66 -20.18 8.27 17.69
N LEU A 67 -19.81 7.19 16.99
CA LEU A 67 -20.55 6.72 15.81
C LEU A 67 -21.23 5.35 15.99
N HIS A 68 -20.99 4.64 17.10
CA HIS A 68 -21.42 3.27 17.35
C HIS A 68 -20.89 2.25 16.31
N VAL A 69 -20.87 0.97 16.70
CA VAL A 69 -20.18 -0.13 15.99
C VAL A 69 -20.57 -0.27 14.52
N GLN A 70 -21.85 -0.11 14.17
CA GLN A 70 -22.36 -0.33 12.82
C GLN A 70 -21.92 0.75 11.83
N TRP A 71 -21.94 2.02 12.23
CA TRP A 71 -21.57 3.12 11.35
C TRP A 71 -20.05 3.32 11.29
N ALA A 72 -19.36 3.11 12.42
CA ALA A 72 -17.89 3.12 12.46
C ALA A 72 -17.27 2.12 11.46
N THR A 73 -17.78 0.89 11.43
CA THR A 73 -17.29 -0.14 10.50
C THR A 73 -17.66 0.13 9.05
N SER A 74 -18.86 0.67 8.78
CA SER A 74 -19.30 1.03 7.43
C SER A 74 -18.49 2.19 6.84
N LEU A 75 -18.19 3.22 7.64
CA LEU A 75 -17.36 4.35 7.24
C LEU A 75 -15.94 3.90 6.88
N LEU A 76 -15.35 3.03 7.70
CA LEU A 76 -14.03 2.46 7.42
C LEU A 76 -14.04 1.63 6.11
N GLY A 77 -15.12 0.88 5.87
CA GLY A 77 -15.35 0.16 4.61
C GLY A 77 -15.43 1.07 3.39
N PHE A 78 -16.14 2.21 3.49
CA PHE A 78 -16.21 3.18 2.40
C PHE A 78 -14.85 3.84 2.12
N ILE A 79 -14.09 4.20 3.16
CA ILE A 79 -12.74 4.74 3.00
C ILE A 79 -11.84 3.72 2.29
N MET A 80 -11.90 2.44 2.68
CA MET A 80 -11.17 1.35 2.02
C MET A 80 -11.57 1.21 0.55
N LEU A 81 -12.87 1.34 0.23
CA LEU A 81 -13.36 1.27 -1.13
C LEU A 81 -12.81 2.40 -2.00
N VAL A 82 -12.73 3.63 -1.47
CA VAL A 82 -12.07 4.75 -2.15
C VAL A 82 -10.58 4.49 -2.33
N MET A 83 -9.90 3.98 -1.30
CA MET A 83 -8.47 3.64 -1.37
C MET A 83 -8.17 2.53 -2.40
N CYS A 84 -9.13 1.67 -2.70
CA CYS A 84 -8.99 0.64 -3.73
C CYS A 84 -8.79 1.22 -5.13
N ALA A 85 -9.24 2.46 -5.40
CA ALA A 85 -9.00 3.15 -6.68
C ALA A 85 -7.55 3.62 -6.85
N VAL A 86 -6.85 3.92 -5.75
CA VAL A 86 -5.47 4.46 -5.74
C VAL A 86 -4.46 3.60 -6.54
N PRO A 87 -4.37 2.27 -6.41
CA PRO A 87 -3.44 1.47 -7.20
C PRO A 87 -3.72 1.54 -8.71
N PHE A 88 -4.99 1.63 -9.13
CA PHE A 88 -5.34 1.76 -10.55
C PHE A 88 -4.89 3.11 -11.13
N ASP A 89 -5.07 4.19 -10.36
CA ASP A 89 -4.57 5.51 -10.72
C ASP A 89 -3.03 5.52 -10.80
N PHE A 90 -2.35 4.90 -9.84
CA PHE A 90 -0.88 4.80 -9.85
C PHE A 90 -0.33 4.02 -11.04
N ILE A 91 -1.02 2.99 -11.52
CA ILE A 91 -0.63 2.26 -12.74
C ILE A 91 -0.75 3.16 -13.97
N ARG A 92 -1.80 3.98 -14.05
CA ARG A 92 -2.04 4.89 -15.19
C ARG A 92 -1.09 6.08 -15.20
N TYR A 93 -0.80 6.67 -14.03
CA TYR A 93 0.01 7.88 -13.89
C TYR A 93 1.47 7.62 -13.47
N GLY A 94 1.86 6.38 -13.21
CA GLY A 94 3.21 6.06 -12.72
C GLY A 94 4.34 6.37 -13.70
N LYS A 95 4.09 6.28 -15.02
CA LYS A 95 5.09 6.63 -16.06
C LYS A 95 5.44 8.13 -16.07
N PRO A 96 4.48 9.07 -16.13
CA PRO A 96 4.79 10.51 -16.10
C PRO A 96 5.34 11.00 -14.75
N ILE A 97 4.91 10.41 -13.62
CA ILE A 97 5.42 10.75 -12.28
C ILE A 97 6.90 10.38 -12.15
N ARG A 98 7.30 9.21 -12.67
CA ARG A 98 8.71 8.78 -12.68
C ARG A 98 9.58 9.64 -13.60
N ALA A 99 9.02 10.16 -14.69
CA ALA A 99 9.75 11.04 -15.62
C ALA A 99 10.07 12.42 -15.02
N HIS A 100 9.26 12.93 -14.09
CA HIS A 100 9.43 14.26 -13.50
C HIS A 100 10.29 14.30 -12.21
N SER A 101 10.68 13.14 -11.65
CA SER A 101 11.44 13.13 -10.39
C SER A 101 12.95 13.30 -10.61
N LYS A 102 13.55 14.27 -9.89
CA LYS A 102 15.01 14.51 -9.83
C LYS A 102 15.79 13.24 -9.45
N PHE A 103 15.18 12.36 -8.65
CA PHE A 103 15.78 11.10 -8.21
C PHE A 103 15.94 10.10 -9.37
N CYS A 104 14.96 9.96 -10.25
CA CYS A 104 15.07 9.10 -11.44
C CYS A 104 16.12 9.63 -12.43
N GLN A 105 16.24 10.96 -12.55
CA GLN A 105 17.29 11.58 -13.37
C GLN A 105 18.70 11.33 -12.80
N GLN A 106 18.86 11.36 -11.47
CA GLN A 106 20.11 10.98 -10.80
C GLN A 106 20.41 9.49 -10.93
N LEU A 107 19.40 8.62 -10.89
CA LEU A 107 19.57 7.19 -11.08
C LEU A 107 20.03 6.85 -12.50
N GLU A 108 19.46 7.49 -13.53
CA GLU A 108 19.93 7.36 -14.91
C GLU A 108 21.36 7.86 -15.09
N ARG A 109 21.73 8.99 -14.45
CA ARG A 109 23.12 9.47 -14.44
C ARG A 109 24.06 8.46 -13.78
N LEU A 110 23.70 7.93 -12.61
CA LEU A 110 24.51 6.90 -11.93
C LEU A 110 24.60 5.62 -12.74
N LYS A 111 23.52 5.18 -13.39
CA LYS A 111 23.53 4.00 -14.26
C LYS A 111 24.48 4.18 -15.46
N ARG A 112 24.57 5.38 -16.03
CA ARG A 112 25.56 5.73 -17.07
C ARG A 112 27.00 5.79 -16.57
N LEU A 113 27.22 6.08 -15.29
CA LEU A 113 28.56 6.19 -14.70
C LEU A 113 29.10 4.85 -14.19
N VAL A 114 28.23 3.98 -13.69
CA VAL A 114 28.60 2.67 -13.11
C VAL A 114 28.63 1.56 -14.17
N VAL A 115 27.84 1.69 -15.24
CA VAL A 115 27.89 0.78 -16.39
C VAL A 115 28.50 1.54 -17.56
N PRO A 116 29.85 1.54 -17.72
CA PRO A 116 30.43 1.97 -18.98
C PRO A 116 29.89 1.02 -20.04
N THR A 117 29.22 1.61 -21.03
CA THR A 117 28.94 1.03 -22.34
C THR A 117 29.87 -0.13 -22.68
N THR A 118 29.33 -1.36 -22.63
CA THR A 118 29.74 -2.39 -23.58
C THR A 118 29.21 -1.96 -24.94
N ALA A 119 29.98 -1.11 -25.60
CA ALA A 119 29.92 -0.84 -27.03
C ALA A 119 31.35 -0.97 -27.54
#